data_AF-A0A256H789-F1
#
_entry.id   AF-A0A256H789-F1
#
_cell.length_a   1.000
_cell.length_b   1.000
_cell.length_c   1.000
_cell.angle_alpha   90.00
_cell.angle_beta   90.00
_cell.angle_gamma   90.00
#
_symmetry.space_group_name_H-M   'P 1'
#
loop_
_entity.id
_entity.type
_entity.pdbx_description
1 polymer ?
#
loop_
_entity_poly.entity_id
_entity_poly.type
_entity_poly.pdbx_seq_one_letter_code
_entity_poly.pdbx_strand_id
1 'polypeptide(L)' 'MSEGSIESDMEIGVALALGAIALVGTALMFGYPSQLGRAWGFAAAFVFALCSVAAVQLFD' A
#
# COMPACT_ATOMS: atom_id res chain seq x y z
N MET A 1 8.27 35.04 9.59
CA MET A 1 7.75 33.67 9.78
C MET A 1 6.78 33.43 8.64
N SER A 2 7.30 33.10 7.46
CA SER A 2 6.43 32.61 6.38
C SER A 2 6.23 31.13 6.69
N GLU A 3 5.01 30.71 6.97
CA GLU A 3 4.66 29.28 6.98
C GLU A 3 5.08 28.74 5.62
N GLY A 4 6.24 28.08 5.59
CA GLY A 4 6.61 27.27 4.46
C GLY A 4 5.57 26.17 4.41
N SER A 5 4.66 26.24 3.44
CA SER A 5 4.08 25.01 2.92
C SER A 5 5.27 24.15 2.55
N ILE A 6 5.60 23.21 3.43
CA ILE A 6 6.35 22.03 3.03
C ILE A 6 5.43 21.45 1.97
N GLU A 7 5.81 21.61 0.69
CA GLU A 7 5.16 20.92 -0.41
C GLU A 7 5.38 19.43 -0.10
N SER A 8 4.40 18.85 0.58
CA SER A 8 4.50 17.50 1.08
C SER A 8 4.44 16.60 -0.14
N ASP A 9 5.47 15.78 -0.30
CA ASP A 9 5.56 14.78 -1.37
C ASP A 9 4.50 13.69 -1.12
N MET A 10 3.27 14.01 -1.54
CA MET A 10 2.07 13.21 -1.30
C MET A 10 2.13 11.92 -2.12
N GLU A 11 2.78 11.95 -3.28
CA GLU A 11 3.08 10.79 -4.12
C GLU A 11 3.82 9.73 -3.30
N ILE A 12 4.99 10.08 -2.75
CA ILE A 12 5.80 9.14 -1.97
C ILE A 12 5.07 8.71 -0.70
N GLY A 13 4.43 9.65 0.00
CA GLY A 13 3.73 9.36 1.26
C GLY A 13 2.59 8.35 1.10
N VAL A 14 1.73 8.56 0.09
CA VAL A 14 0.58 7.68 -0.18
C VAL A 14 1.04 6.34 -0.76
N ALA A 15 2.02 6.35 -1.66
CA ALA A 15 2.59 5.13 -2.23
C ALA A 15 3.20 4.23 -1.14
N LEU A 16 3.96 4.81 -0.21
CA LEU A 16 4.57 4.11 0.93
C LEU A 16 3.51 3.52 1.87
N ALA A 17 2.47 4.29 2.20
CA ALA A 17 1.39 3.82 3.08
C ALA A 17 0.64 2.62 2.47
N LEU A 18 0.29 2.70 1.18
CA LEU A 18 -0.37 1.61 0.45
C LEU A 18 0.54 0.39 0.31
N GLY A 19 1.84 0.60 0.06
CA GLY A 19 2.85 -0.45 0.05
C GLY A 19 2.97 -1.17 1.38
N ALA A 20 2.95 -0.45 2.50
CA ALA A 20 2.97 -1.05 3.84
C ALA A 20 1.74 -1.94 4.08
N ILE A 21 0.55 -1.52 3.65
CA ILE A 21 -0.67 -2.34 3.75
C ILE A 21 -0.56 -3.59 2.88
N ALA A 22 0.03 -3.48 1.68
CA ALA A 22 0.28 -4.64 0.82
C ALA A 22 1.22 -5.67 1.50
N LEU A 23 2.23 -5.21 2.22
CA LEU A 23 3.11 -6.09 3.02
C LEU A 23 2.36 -6.77 4.16
N VAL A 24 1.43 -6.08 4.83
CA VAL A 24 0.56 -6.70 5.85
C VAL A 24 -0.31 -7.80 5.23
N GLY A 25 -0.94 -7.54 4.07
CA GLY A 25 -1.69 -8.57 3.34
C GLY A 25 -0.83 -9.80 3.00
N THR A 26 0.42 -9.55 2.62
CA THR A 26 1.41 -10.62 2.34
C THR A 26 1.75 -11.39 3.62
N ALA A 27 1.96 -10.72 4.75
CA ALA A 27 2.21 -11.38 6.03
C ALA A 27 1.02 -12.26 6.45
N LEU A 28 -0.21 -11.76 6.28
CA LEU A 28 -1.43 -12.52 6.54
C LEU A 28 -1.54 -13.76 5.64
N MET A 29 -1.15 -13.66 4.36
CA MET A 29 -1.06 -14.81 3.46
C MET A 29 -0.17 -15.92 4.04
N PHE A 30 0.95 -15.60 4.68
CA PHE A 30 1.80 -16.63 5.30
C PHE A 30 1.23 -17.16 6.64
N GLY A 31 0.47 -16.34 7.37
CA GLY A 31 -0.15 -16.70 8.65
C GLY A 31 -1.38 -17.61 8.55
N TYR A 32 -2.07 -17.67 7.41
CA TYR A 32 -3.29 -18.48 7.28
C TYR A 32 -3.00 -19.98 7.10
N PRO A 33 -3.71 -20.87 7.85
CA PRO A 33 -3.53 -22.33 7.75
C PRO A 33 -4.23 -22.95 6.54
N SER A 34 -5.25 -22.29 5.99
CA SER A 34 -6.04 -22.78 4.85
C SER A 34 -5.63 -22.09 3.56
N GLN A 35 -5.67 -22.82 2.43
CA GLN A 35 -5.37 -22.26 1.11
C GLN A 35 -6.27 -21.07 0.76
N LEU A 36 -7.55 -21.13 1.16
CA LEU A 36 -8.49 -20.02 0.97
C LEU A 36 -8.10 -18.76 1.74
N GLY A 37 -7.64 -18.90 2.99
CA GLY A 37 -7.14 -17.76 3.77
C GLY A 37 -5.89 -17.14 3.14
N ARG A 38 -4.98 -17.98 2.63
CA ARG A 38 -3.80 -17.52 1.89
C ARG A 38 -4.18 -16.74 0.63
N ALA A 39 -5.17 -17.23 -0.13
CA ALA A 39 -5.67 -16.57 -1.34
C ALA A 39 -6.23 -15.18 -1.04
N TRP A 40 -6.96 -15.02 0.07
CA TRP A 40 -7.46 -13.72 0.51
C TRP A 40 -6.32 -12.76 0.93
N GLY A 41 -5.31 -13.26 1.63
CA GLY A 41 -4.11 -12.47 1.96
C GLY A 41 -3.38 -11.98 0.71
N PHE A 42 -3.20 -12.85 -0.28
CA PHE A 42 -2.63 -12.49 -1.59
C PHE A 42 -3.48 -11.47 -2.33
N ALA A 43 -4.80 -11.69 -2.41
CA ALA A 43 -5.72 -10.79 -3.11
C ALA A 43 -5.69 -9.39 -2.49
N ALA A 44 -5.68 -9.28 -1.16
CA ALA A 44 -5.53 -8.01 -0.47
C ALA A 44 -4.19 -7.34 -0.80
N ALA A 45 -3.08 -8.08 -0.67
CA ALA A 45 -1.74 -7.57 -1.00
C ALA A 45 -1.66 -7.03 -2.43
N PHE A 46 -2.21 -7.77 -3.38
CA PHE A 46 -2.21 -7.41 -4.79
C PHE A 46 -3.01 -6.14 -5.07
N VAL A 47 -4.22 -6.01 -4.51
CA VAL A 47 -5.06 -4.82 -4.69
C VAL A 47 -4.38 -3.58 -4.11
N PHE A 48 -3.82 -3.66 -2.89
CA PHE A 48 -3.13 -2.52 -2.29
C PHE A 48 -1.83 -2.15 -3.00
N ALA A 49 -1.11 -3.13 -3.56
CA ALA A 49 0.06 -2.86 -4.40
C ALA A 49 -0.34 -2.13 -5.69
N LEU A 50 -1.44 -2.54 -6.34
CA LEU A 50 -1.96 -1.83 -7.51
C LEU A 50 -2.40 -0.40 -7.17
N CYS A 51 -3.08 -0.21 -6.03
CA CYS A 51 -3.44 1.13 -5.56
C CYS A 51 -2.20 1.99 -5.27
N SER A 52 -1.11 1.42 -4.76
CA SER A 52 0.15 2.14 -4.53
C SER A 52 0.72 2.69 -5.85
N VAL A 53 0.76 1.87 -6.90
CA VAL A 53 1.19 2.30 -8.23
C VAL A 53 0.21 3.34 -8.80
N ALA A 54 -1.10 3.13 -8.67
CA ALA A 54 -2.09 4.09 -9.13
C ALA A 54 -1.96 5.44 -8.41
N ALA A 55 -1.63 5.45 -7.11
CA ALA A 55 -1.39 6.66 -6.36
C ALA A 55 -0.18 7.43 -6.88
N VAL A 56 0.93 6.75 -7.19
CA VAL A 56 2.08 7.38 -7.86
C VAL A 56 1.63 8.07 -9.14
N GLN A 57 0.94 7.36 -10.03
CA GLN A 57 0.48 7.94 -11.31
C GLN A 57 -0.53 9.09 -11.18
N LEU A 58 -1.22 9.21 -10.05
CA LEU A 58 -2.21 10.27 -9.79
C LEU A 58 -1.61 11.50 -9.11
N PHE A 59 -0.47 11.34 -8.42
CA PHE A 59 0.20 12.38 -7.65
C PHE A 59 1.57 12.79 -8.23
N ASP A 60 2.05 12.09 -9.26
CA ASP A 60 3.12 12.50 -10.21
C ASP A 60 2.71 13.73 -11.03
#